data_AF-A0AAD9Q882-F1
#
_entry.id   AF-A0AAD9Q882-F1
#
_cell.length_a   1.000
_cell.length_b   1.000
_cell.length_c   1.000
_cell.angle_alpha   90.00
_cell.angle_beta   90.00
_cell.angle_gamma   90.00
#
_symmetry.space_group_name_H-M   'P 1'
#
loop_
_entity.id
_entity.type
_entity.pdbx_description
1 polymer ?
#
loop_
_entity_poly.entity_id
_entity_poly.type
_entity_poly.pdbx_seq_one_letter_code
_entity_poly.pdbx_strand_id
1 'polypeptide(L)'
;MRIVFMLGKAARSEMHHTIMEEVEQHGDMLIGDYVDTYRNITTKLLMAFQWATKIKCHYVLKTDDDVYIDIPKLVTWLKGRDVKESIYGGVTYNSVVVRRKSHKHYVSPDDLSLHRYPLYCRGSMFVLSRNLIPKMVDLSKQIRRIGPDDAYIGILAQHLVLECDILLVYGDIDLFLQASRKDKNIQHQDIKYIALLIYNWGLDFIWLEILLRFLTANYWLQSSANLVIDTAFADI
;
A
#
# COMPACT_ATOMS: atom_id res chain seq x y z
N MET A 1 -2.81 6.78 -14.23
CA MET A 1 -2.75 6.21 -12.87
C MET A 1 -3.53 4.88 -12.85
N ARG A 2 -3.17 3.85 -12.05
CA ARG A 2 -3.94 2.58 -12.01
C ARG A 2 -4.06 2.11 -10.57
N ILE A 3 -5.23 2.28 -10.01
CA ILE A 3 -5.58 1.90 -8.63
C ILE A 3 -5.86 0.40 -8.60
N VAL A 4 -5.41 -0.30 -7.55
CA VAL A 4 -5.69 -1.73 -7.33
C VAL A 4 -5.87 -2.00 -5.84
N PHE A 5 -7.07 -2.43 -5.45
CA PHE A 5 -7.41 -2.74 -4.07
C PHE A 5 -6.90 -4.12 -3.68
N MET A 6 -6.30 -4.23 -2.49
CA MET A 6 -5.77 -5.48 -1.97
C MET A 6 -6.70 -6.02 -0.90
N LEU A 7 -7.08 -7.29 -1.01
CA LEU A 7 -7.92 -7.94 -0.01
C LEU A 7 -7.39 -9.34 0.30
N GLY A 8 -7.58 -9.79 1.54
CA GLY A 8 -7.54 -11.21 1.87
C GLY A 8 -8.90 -11.86 1.62
N LYS A 9 -8.98 -13.19 1.82
CA LYS A 9 -10.25 -13.90 1.85
C LYS A 9 -11.13 -13.34 2.96
N ALA A 10 -12.38 -13.06 2.63
CA ALA A 10 -13.38 -12.68 3.60
C ALA A 10 -13.60 -13.82 4.61
N ALA A 11 -13.59 -13.48 5.91
CA ALA A 11 -13.80 -14.46 6.97
C ALA A 11 -15.24 -15.01 7.03
N ARG A 12 -16.20 -14.36 6.36
CA ARG A 12 -17.62 -14.75 6.31
C ARG A 12 -18.06 -14.96 4.86
N SER A 13 -18.82 -16.02 4.61
CA SER A 13 -19.35 -16.39 3.30
C SER A 13 -20.24 -15.31 2.68
N GLU A 14 -21.00 -14.58 3.50
CA GLU A 14 -21.92 -13.52 3.05
C GLU A 14 -21.18 -12.34 2.37
N MET A 15 -19.97 -12.02 2.83
CA MET A 15 -19.14 -10.98 2.19
C MET A 15 -18.57 -11.42 0.84
N HIS A 16 -18.45 -12.72 0.61
CA HIS A 16 -17.83 -13.24 -0.60
C HIS A 16 -18.66 -12.86 -1.84
N HIS A 17 -19.98 -12.89 -1.74
CA HIS A 17 -20.86 -12.50 -2.85
C HIS A 17 -20.66 -11.04 -3.25
N THR A 18 -20.73 -10.12 -2.29
CA THR A 18 -20.56 -8.68 -2.54
C THR A 18 -19.18 -8.35 -3.13
N ILE A 19 -18.12 -9.00 -2.63
CA ILE A 19 -16.77 -8.83 -3.17
C ILE A 19 -16.72 -9.31 -4.63
N MET A 20 -17.32 -10.46 -4.94
CA MET A 20 -17.31 -10.99 -6.31
C MET A 20 -18.14 -10.12 -7.27
N GLU A 21 -19.24 -9.52 -6.81
CA GLU A 21 -20.00 -8.52 -7.58
C GLU A 21 -19.16 -7.27 -7.86
N GLU A 22 -18.43 -6.75 -6.88
CA GLU A 22 -17.54 -5.59 -7.04
C GLU A 22 -16.40 -5.89 -8.03
N VAL A 23 -15.81 -7.07 -7.90
CA VAL A 23 -14.80 -7.59 -8.83
C VAL A 23 -15.31 -7.62 -10.26
N GLU A 24 -16.52 -8.15 -10.48
CA GLU A 24 -17.14 -8.24 -11.81
C GLU A 24 -17.42 -6.85 -12.40
N GLN A 25 -17.81 -5.90 -11.56
CA GLN A 25 -18.13 -4.53 -11.99
C GLN A 25 -16.90 -3.70 -12.35
N HIS A 26 -15.83 -3.76 -11.53
CA HIS A 26 -14.73 -2.79 -11.62
C HIS A 26 -13.41 -3.37 -12.11
N GLY A 27 -13.16 -4.65 -11.87
CA GLY A 27 -11.91 -5.29 -12.27
C GLY A 27 -10.69 -4.50 -11.77
N ASP A 28 -10.61 -4.19 -10.49
CA ASP A 28 -9.48 -3.48 -9.89
C ASP A 28 -9.07 -4.07 -8.54
N MET A 29 -9.40 -5.34 -8.31
CA MET A 29 -9.11 -6.06 -7.07
C MET A 29 -8.07 -7.15 -7.24
N LEU A 30 -7.19 -7.26 -6.24
CA LEU A 30 -6.28 -8.37 -6.04
C LEU A 30 -6.62 -9.05 -4.71
N ILE A 31 -7.18 -10.25 -4.80
CA ILE A 31 -7.63 -11.04 -3.65
C ILE A 31 -6.63 -12.16 -3.41
N GLY A 32 -5.98 -12.13 -2.26
CA GLY A 32 -5.03 -13.15 -1.86
C GLY A 32 -5.65 -14.28 -1.06
N ASP A 33 -5.04 -15.46 -1.15
CA ASP A 33 -5.41 -16.64 -0.37
C ASP A 33 -4.84 -16.60 1.06
N TYR A 34 -5.28 -15.61 1.85
CA TYR A 34 -4.98 -15.50 3.27
C TYR A 34 -6.14 -14.85 4.01
N VAL A 35 -6.27 -15.12 5.30
CA VAL A 35 -7.26 -14.44 6.15
C VAL A 35 -6.77 -13.02 6.42
N ASP A 36 -7.59 -12.02 6.06
CA ASP A 36 -7.24 -10.62 6.28
C ASP A 36 -7.25 -10.29 7.78
N THR A 37 -6.05 -10.11 8.34
CA THR A 37 -5.84 -9.80 9.76
C THR A 37 -4.64 -8.89 9.91
N TYR A 38 -4.56 -8.14 11.02
CA TYR A 38 -3.37 -7.31 11.32
C TYR A 38 -2.05 -8.08 11.25
N ARG A 39 -2.05 -9.37 11.59
CA ARG A 39 -0.84 -10.19 11.59
C ARG A 39 -0.37 -10.55 10.18
N ASN A 40 -1.28 -10.54 9.21
CA ASN A 40 -1.03 -10.89 7.81
C ASN A 40 -0.85 -9.67 6.90
N ILE A 41 -0.83 -8.44 7.45
CA ILE A 41 -0.65 -7.22 6.66
C ILE A 41 0.64 -7.23 5.83
N THR A 42 1.74 -7.78 6.38
CA THR A 42 2.98 -7.94 5.63
C THR A 42 2.84 -8.95 4.49
N THR A 43 2.11 -10.05 4.69
CA THR A 43 1.81 -11.01 3.61
C THR A 43 1.01 -10.35 2.48
N LYS A 44 -0.03 -9.59 2.85
CA LYS A 44 -0.85 -8.79 1.93
C LYS A 44 0.02 -7.84 1.09
N LEU A 45 0.94 -7.12 1.72
CA LEU A 45 1.86 -6.22 1.03
C LEU A 45 2.82 -6.95 0.08
N LEU A 46 3.40 -8.07 0.49
CA LEU A 46 4.31 -8.84 -0.35
C LEU A 46 3.61 -9.44 -1.58
N MET A 47 2.37 -9.89 -1.43
CA MET A 47 1.55 -10.34 -2.56
C MET A 47 1.26 -9.21 -3.55
N ALA A 48 0.96 -8.01 -3.03
CA ALA A 48 0.80 -6.82 -3.86
C ALA A 48 2.08 -6.49 -4.64
N PHE A 49 3.24 -6.58 -3.98
CA PHE A 49 4.54 -6.34 -4.62
C PHE A 49 4.82 -7.38 -5.71
N GLN A 50 4.57 -8.66 -5.42
CA GLN A 50 4.74 -9.72 -6.39
C GLN A 50 3.83 -9.53 -7.61
N TRP A 51 2.57 -9.12 -7.43
CA TRP A 51 1.70 -8.73 -8.55
C TRP A 51 2.26 -7.52 -9.31
N ALA A 52 2.72 -6.49 -8.60
CA ALA A 52 3.30 -5.29 -9.20
C ALA A 52 4.57 -5.60 -10.02
N THR A 53 5.28 -6.72 -9.76
CA THR A 53 6.37 -7.18 -10.64
C THR A 53 5.91 -7.50 -12.07
N LYS A 54 4.64 -7.84 -12.26
CA LYS A 54 4.08 -8.18 -13.58
C LYS A 54 3.61 -6.92 -14.34
N ILE A 55 3.60 -5.76 -13.68
CA ILE A 55 3.07 -4.50 -14.22
C ILE A 55 4.21 -3.57 -14.66
N LYS A 56 4.00 -2.92 -15.81
CA LYS A 56 4.88 -1.88 -16.34
C LYS A 56 4.47 -0.51 -15.76
N CYS A 57 5.16 -0.08 -14.71
CA CYS A 57 5.04 1.25 -14.11
C CYS A 57 6.42 1.83 -13.77
N HIS A 58 6.48 3.13 -13.44
CA HIS A 58 7.70 3.75 -12.92
C HIS A 58 7.78 3.67 -11.38
N TYR A 59 6.63 3.84 -10.72
CA TYR A 59 6.52 3.91 -9.27
C TYR A 59 5.36 3.05 -8.77
N VAL A 60 5.47 2.60 -7.52
CA VAL A 60 4.40 1.92 -6.76
C VAL A 60 4.19 2.72 -5.48
N LEU A 61 2.93 3.03 -5.13
CA LEU A 61 2.58 3.81 -3.95
C LEU A 61 1.68 2.98 -3.04
N LYS A 62 2.20 2.51 -1.92
CA LYS A 62 1.37 1.92 -0.88
C LYS A 62 0.67 3.05 -0.11
N THR A 63 -0.61 2.88 0.19
CA THR A 63 -1.35 3.73 1.13
C THR A 63 -2.50 2.95 1.75
N ASP A 64 -2.99 3.38 2.90
CA ASP A 64 -4.19 2.80 3.54
C ASP A 64 -5.49 3.43 2.97
N ASP A 65 -6.66 2.79 3.20
CA ASP A 65 -7.99 3.29 2.83
C ASP A 65 -8.36 4.60 3.55
N ASP A 66 -7.77 4.85 4.70
CA ASP A 66 -8.04 5.99 5.58
C ASP A 66 -7.04 7.16 5.39
N VAL A 67 -6.27 7.14 4.29
CA VAL A 67 -5.22 8.14 4.02
C VAL A 67 -5.54 8.98 2.79
N TYR A 68 -5.45 10.30 2.96
CA TYR A 68 -5.49 11.27 1.86
C TYR A 68 -4.09 11.55 1.30
N ILE A 69 -3.99 11.67 -0.03
CA ILE A 69 -2.74 11.97 -0.72
C ILE A 69 -2.94 13.16 -1.67
N ASP A 70 -2.09 14.18 -1.53
CA ASP A 70 -1.99 15.28 -2.49
C ASP A 70 -1.25 14.81 -3.75
N ILE A 71 -2.01 14.24 -4.69
CA ILE A 71 -1.51 13.72 -5.97
C ILE A 71 -0.70 14.78 -6.76
N PRO A 72 -1.15 16.04 -6.95
CA PRO A 72 -0.32 17.08 -7.58
C PRO A 72 1.07 17.25 -6.97
N LYS A 73 1.18 17.29 -5.64
CA LYS A 73 2.47 17.43 -4.96
C LYS A 73 3.32 16.17 -5.10
N LEU A 74 2.71 14.99 -4.97
CA LEU A 74 3.39 13.71 -5.19
C LEU A 74 3.97 13.64 -6.61
N VAL A 75 3.18 14.03 -7.60
CA VAL A 75 3.58 14.11 -9.00
C VAL A 75 4.79 15.02 -9.20
N THR A 76 4.75 16.20 -8.60
CA THR A 76 5.83 17.18 -8.67
C THR A 76 7.10 16.65 -8.01
N TRP A 77 6.97 16.01 -6.85
CA TRP A 77 8.10 15.40 -6.14
C TRP A 77 8.74 14.26 -6.94
N LEU A 78 7.94 13.44 -7.63
CA LEU A 78 8.43 12.34 -8.48
C LEU A 78 9.08 12.83 -9.78
N LYS A 79 8.56 13.91 -10.39
CA LYS A 79 9.13 14.51 -11.61
C LYS A 79 10.52 15.12 -11.36
N GLY A 80 10.80 15.57 -10.14
CA GLY A 80 12.08 16.17 -9.75
C GLY A 80 13.22 15.17 -9.55
N ARG A 81 12.98 13.86 -9.70
CA ARG A 81 13.97 12.80 -9.45
C ARG A 81 14.25 12.00 -10.72
N ASP A 82 15.49 11.54 -10.89
CA ASP A 82 15.83 10.69 -12.03
C ASP A 82 15.18 9.31 -11.86
N VAL A 83 14.46 8.85 -12.88
CA VAL A 83 13.80 7.52 -12.93
C VAL A 83 14.81 6.38 -12.74
N LYS A 84 16.12 6.63 -12.95
CA LYS A 84 17.21 5.68 -12.67
C LYS A 84 17.52 5.53 -11.19
N GLU A 85 17.12 6.47 -10.34
CA GLU A 85 17.31 6.40 -8.90
C GLU A 85 16.32 5.41 -8.26
N SER A 86 16.85 4.56 -7.38
CA SER A 86 16.04 3.69 -6.54
C SER A 86 15.44 4.50 -5.40
N ILE A 87 14.19 4.93 -5.56
CA ILE A 87 13.48 5.74 -4.57
C ILE A 87 12.74 4.84 -3.60
N TYR A 88 12.95 5.08 -2.31
CA TYR A 88 12.08 4.64 -1.22
C TYR A 88 11.71 5.88 -0.42
N GLY A 89 10.49 6.39 -0.60
CA GLY A 89 10.10 7.69 -0.04
C GLY A 89 8.79 7.66 0.73
N GLY A 90 8.70 8.45 1.80
CA GLY A 90 7.52 8.54 2.65
C GLY A 90 7.76 9.46 3.86
N VAL A 91 6.93 9.37 4.90
CA VAL A 91 7.28 9.98 6.19
C VAL A 91 8.18 9.04 6.97
N THR A 92 9.41 9.48 7.20
CA THR A 92 10.38 8.75 8.01
C THR A 92 9.86 8.57 9.43
N TYR A 93 10.03 7.36 9.95
CA TYR A 93 9.62 6.97 11.28
C TYR A 93 10.71 6.12 11.93
N ASN A 94 10.80 6.24 13.25
CA ASN A 94 11.77 5.53 14.08
C ASN A 94 11.07 5.05 15.34
N SER A 95 10.98 3.73 15.52
CA SER A 95 10.25 3.15 16.65
C SER A 95 10.96 1.95 17.26
N VAL A 96 10.67 1.71 18.54
CA VAL A 96 11.17 0.57 19.30
C VAL A 96 10.32 -0.65 18.94
N VAL A 97 10.95 -1.82 18.85
CA VAL A 97 10.24 -3.07 18.58
C VAL A 97 9.30 -3.39 19.74
N VAL A 98 8.02 -3.58 19.45
CA VAL A 98 7.01 -3.81 20.48
C VAL A 98 7.08 -5.26 20.96
N ARG A 99 7.46 -5.47 22.22
CA ARG A 99 7.63 -6.80 22.83
C ARG A 99 6.42 -7.28 23.66
N ARG A 100 5.39 -6.45 23.80
CA ARG A 100 4.18 -6.81 24.53
C ARG A 100 3.25 -7.67 23.66
N LYS A 101 3.08 -8.95 23.99
CA LYS A 101 2.26 -9.93 23.23
C LYS A 101 0.82 -9.50 22.93
N SER A 102 0.21 -8.66 23.78
CA SER A 102 -1.15 -8.15 23.59
C SER A 102 -1.24 -6.96 22.63
N HIS A 103 -0.12 -6.39 22.19
CA HIS A 103 -0.13 -5.28 21.24
C HIS A 103 -0.27 -5.80 19.81
N LYS A 104 -1.07 -5.13 18.97
CA LYS A 104 -1.25 -5.52 17.56
C LYS A 104 0.07 -5.59 16.77
N HIS A 105 1.02 -4.71 17.06
CA HIS A 105 2.35 -4.67 16.43
C HIS A 105 3.41 -5.52 17.15
N TYR A 106 3.01 -6.50 17.98
CA TYR A 106 3.96 -7.37 18.68
C TYR A 106 4.90 -8.09 17.71
N VAL A 107 6.19 -8.09 18.02
CA VAL A 107 7.21 -8.88 17.31
C VAL A 107 8.01 -9.69 18.32
N SER A 108 8.09 -11.00 18.10
CA SER A 108 8.83 -11.90 18.98
C SER A 108 10.35 -11.68 18.86
N PRO A 109 11.14 -11.95 19.91
CA PRO A 109 12.60 -11.94 19.80
C PRO A 109 13.14 -12.93 18.76
N ASP A 110 12.42 -14.02 18.53
CA ASP A 110 12.77 -15.04 17.52
C ASP A 110 12.57 -14.54 16.09
N ASP A 111 11.52 -13.74 15.85
CA ASP A 111 11.26 -13.15 14.53
C ASP A 111 12.20 -11.97 14.23
N LEU A 112 12.57 -11.20 15.26
CA LEU A 112 13.52 -10.10 15.15
C LEU A 112 14.22 -9.85 16.48
N SER A 113 15.55 -9.99 16.52
CA SER A 113 16.35 -9.78 17.73
C SER A 113 16.64 -8.30 18.04
N LEU A 114 16.50 -7.42 17.05
CA LEU A 114 16.74 -5.98 17.21
C LEU A 114 15.77 -5.34 18.22
N HIS A 115 16.25 -4.39 19.00
CA HIS A 115 15.42 -3.65 19.96
C HIS A 115 14.71 -2.46 19.30
N ARG A 116 15.23 -1.97 18.18
CA ARG A 116 14.73 -0.84 17.42
C ARG A 116 14.77 -1.18 15.94
N TYR A 117 13.75 -0.77 15.20
CA TYR A 117 13.75 -0.93 13.75
C TYR A 117 14.78 0.03 13.10
N PRO A 118 15.33 -0.31 11.92
CA PRO A 118 15.97 0.71 11.09
C PRO A 118 14.99 1.85 10.77
N LEU A 119 15.48 2.99 10.27
CA LEU A 119 14.58 4.03 9.77
C LEU A 119 13.72 3.46 8.64
N TYR A 120 12.42 3.73 8.71
CA TYR A 120 11.46 3.23 7.74
C TYR A 120 10.41 4.29 7.44
N CYS A 121 9.76 4.18 6.29
CA CYS A 121 8.67 5.06 5.93
C CYS A 121 7.36 4.54 6.58
N ARG A 122 6.63 5.41 7.29
CA ARG A 122 5.44 5.08 8.09
C ARG A 122 4.34 4.44 7.24
N GLY A 123 3.61 3.49 7.83
CA GLY A 123 2.60 2.68 7.13
C GLY A 123 1.50 3.44 6.41
N SER A 124 1.19 4.69 6.78
CA SER A 124 0.15 5.47 6.09
C SER A 124 0.42 5.64 4.60
N MET A 125 1.67 5.88 4.19
CA MET A 125 2.05 5.79 2.78
C MET A 125 3.56 5.68 2.56
N PHE A 126 3.94 5.03 1.46
CA PHE A 126 5.29 5.14 0.91
C PHE A 126 5.30 4.85 -0.59
N VAL A 127 6.30 5.40 -1.30
CA VAL A 127 6.54 5.22 -2.72
C VAL A 127 7.83 4.43 -2.94
N LEU A 128 7.79 3.52 -3.89
CA LEU A 128 8.94 2.76 -4.35
C LEU A 128 9.14 2.93 -5.85
N SER A 129 10.38 3.13 -6.29
CA SER A 129 10.75 2.91 -7.69
C SER A 129 10.46 1.46 -8.07
N ARG A 130 9.87 1.25 -9.24
CA ARG A 130 9.46 -0.10 -9.70
C ARG A 130 10.63 -1.07 -9.75
N ASN A 131 11.86 -0.61 -9.98
CA ASN A 131 13.08 -1.44 -9.97
C ASN A 131 13.40 -2.06 -8.59
N LEU A 132 12.85 -1.53 -7.49
CA LEU A 132 13.02 -2.07 -6.14
C LEU A 132 12.07 -3.22 -5.82
N ILE A 133 10.90 -3.26 -6.46
CA ILE A 133 9.85 -4.23 -6.12
C ILE A 133 10.33 -5.69 -6.24
N PRO A 134 10.97 -6.13 -7.35
CA PRO A 134 11.46 -7.51 -7.43
C PRO A 134 12.56 -7.80 -6.40
N LYS A 135 13.45 -6.84 -6.13
CA LYS A 135 14.52 -6.98 -5.15
C LYS A 135 13.97 -7.20 -3.74
N MET A 136 12.94 -6.43 -3.36
CA MET A 136 12.28 -6.57 -2.07
C MET A 136 11.55 -7.91 -1.94
N VAL A 137 10.88 -8.36 -2.99
CA VAL A 137 10.19 -9.66 -3.03
C VAL A 137 11.18 -10.83 -2.94
N ASP A 138 12.33 -10.75 -3.60
CA ASP A 138 13.33 -11.80 -3.52
C ASP A 138 14.02 -11.82 -2.15
N LEU A 139 14.30 -10.65 -1.58
CA LEU A 139 14.87 -10.54 -0.24
C LEU A 139 13.89 -11.01 0.84
N SER A 140 12.58 -10.81 0.67
CA SER A 140 11.58 -11.25 1.66
C SER A 140 11.52 -12.77 1.82
N LYS A 141 12.02 -13.53 0.84
CA LYS A 141 12.16 -15.00 0.93
C LYS A 141 13.32 -15.43 1.85
N GLN A 142 14.26 -14.52 2.11
CA GLN A 142 15.46 -14.78 2.92
C GLN A 142 15.37 -14.18 4.31
N ILE A 143 14.66 -13.05 4.45
CA ILE A 143 14.52 -12.32 5.70
C ILE A 143 13.22 -12.72 6.39
N ARG A 144 13.34 -13.18 7.64
CA ARG A 144 12.20 -13.55 8.50
C ARG A 144 11.15 -12.44 8.53
N ARG A 145 9.93 -12.78 8.12
CA ARG A 145 8.79 -11.86 8.11
C ARG A 145 8.39 -11.45 9.52
N ILE A 146 8.07 -10.16 9.70
CA ILE A 146 7.44 -9.63 10.91
C ILE A 146 6.02 -9.13 10.60
N GLY A 147 5.22 -8.87 11.64
CA GLY A 147 3.84 -8.40 11.48
C GLY A 147 3.72 -7.00 10.85
N PRO A 148 4.36 -5.96 11.42
CA PRO A 148 4.27 -4.59 10.90
C PRO A 148 4.93 -4.46 9.52
N ASP A 149 4.12 -4.20 8.50
CA ASP A 149 4.52 -4.15 7.08
C ASP A 149 5.48 -3.01 6.78
N ASP A 150 5.19 -1.83 7.32
CA ASP A 150 6.02 -0.63 7.17
C ASP A 150 7.44 -0.81 7.73
N ALA A 151 7.55 -1.35 8.95
CA ALA A 151 8.83 -1.68 9.56
C ALA A 151 9.55 -2.80 8.80
N TYR A 152 8.82 -3.80 8.28
CA TYR A 152 9.41 -4.87 7.48
C TYR A 152 10.01 -4.34 6.17
N ILE A 153 9.32 -3.45 5.46
CA ILE A 153 9.88 -2.78 4.28
C ILE A 153 11.13 -1.98 4.63
N GLY A 154 11.14 -1.32 5.79
CA GLY A 154 12.35 -0.66 6.31
C GLY A 154 13.54 -1.60 6.51
N ILE A 155 13.29 -2.80 7.04
CA ILE A 155 14.32 -3.84 7.17
C ILE A 155 14.83 -4.27 5.80
N LEU A 156 13.95 -4.53 4.83
CA LEU A 156 14.35 -4.88 3.47
C LEU A 156 15.14 -3.74 2.80
N ALA A 157 14.70 -2.49 2.99
CA ALA A 157 15.36 -1.30 2.47
C ALA A 157 16.78 -1.15 3.03
N GLN A 158 16.98 -1.41 4.33
CA GLN A 158 18.30 -1.38 4.97
C GLN A 158 19.28 -2.39 4.32
N HIS A 159 18.83 -3.61 4.03
CA HIS A 159 19.65 -4.63 3.35
C HIS A 159 19.99 -4.24 1.91
N LEU A 160 19.14 -3.44 1.27
CA LEU A 160 19.38 -2.87 -0.06
C LEU A 160 20.17 -1.54 -0.02
N VAL A 161 20.61 -1.10 1.16
CA VAL A 161 21.33 0.16 1.38
C VAL A 161 20.53 1.36 0.85
N LEU A 162 19.22 1.35 1.10
CA LEU A 162 18.32 2.44 0.74
C LEU A 162 18.01 3.31 1.95
N GLU A 163 17.97 4.62 1.73
CA GLU A 163 17.50 5.59 2.72
C GLU A 163 16.02 5.94 2.46
N CYS A 164 15.24 6.21 3.51
CA CYS A 164 13.87 6.70 3.36
C CYS A 164 13.93 8.20 3.02
N ASP A 165 13.70 8.52 1.76
CA ASP A 165 13.53 9.87 1.26
C ASP A 165 12.31 10.55 1.90
N ILE A 166 12.50 11.74 2.44
CA ILE A 166 11.39 12.48 3.07
C ILE A 166 10.43 12.97 1.99
N LEU A 167 9.17 12.54 2.12
CA LEU A 167 8.06 12.91 1.26
C LEU A 167 6.99 13.64 2.09
N LEU A 168 6.87 14.96 1.88
CA LEU A 168 5.88 15.81 2.54
C LEU A 168 4.67 16.04 1.62
N VAL A 169 3.87 15.00 1.40
CA VAL A 169 2.61 15.09 0.62
C VAL A 169 1.37 14.75 1.45
N TYR A 170 1.51 14.88 2.77
CA TYR A 170 0.46 14.65 3.75
C TYR A 170 -0.54 15.81 3.79
N GLY A 171 -1.82 15.45 3.91
CA GLY A 171 -2.89 16.29 4.45
C GLY A 171 -3.64 15.50 5.51
N ASP A 172 -4.00 16.14 6.61
CA ASP A 172 -4.95 15.58 7.58
C ASP A 172 -6.31 15.42 6.89
N ILE A 173 -7.02 14.31 7.12
CA ILE A 173 -8.33 14.07 6.54
C ILE A 173 -9.33 15.14 7.00
N ASP A 174 -9.17 15.66 8.22
CA ASP A 174 -9.99 16.75 8.75
C ASP A 174 -9.68 18.08 8.06
N LEU A 175 -8.41 18.35 7.74
CA LEU A 175 -8.00 19.53 6.95
C LEU A 175 -8.45 19.40 5.48
N PHE A 176 -8.48 18.20 4.92
CA PHE A 176 -8.96 17.93 3.57
C PHE A 176 -10.47 18.13 3.45
N LEU A 177 -11.29 17.63 4.40
CA LEU A 177 -12.73 17.89 4.42
C LEU A 177 -13.05 19.39 4.46
N GLN A 178 -12.17 20.19 5.07
CA GLN A 178 -12.27 21.65 5.09
C GLN A 178 -11.80 22.31 3.78
N ALA A 179 -10.70 21.82 3.18
CA ALA A 179 -10.09 22.38 1.96
C ALA A 179 -10.83 22.00 0.67
N SER A 180 -11.36 20.77 0.56
CA SER A 180 -12.10 20.27 -0.62
C SER A 180 -13.41 21.01 -0.87
N ARG A 181 -13.88 21.83 0.09
CA ARG A 181 -15.01 22.75 -0.10
C ARG A 181 -14.65 23.98 -0.95
N LYS A 182 -13.36 24.26 -1.20
CA LYS A 182 -12.90 25.56 -1.69
C LYS A 182 -12.21 25.59 -3.06
N ASP A 183 -11.75 24.48 -3.65
CA ASP A 183 -10.93 24.58 -4.88
C ASP A 183 -11.29 23.51 -5.94
N LYS A 184 -11.54 23.95 -7.18
CA LYS A 184 -12.13 23.13 -8.27
C LYS A 184 -11.30 23.06 -9.57
N ASN A 185 -10.12 23.67 -9.65
CA ASN A 185 -9.43 23.85 -10.95
C ASN A 185 -7.97 23.38 -10.97
N ILE A 186 -7.72 22.06 -11.07
CA ILE A 186 -6.37 21.55 -11.37
C ILE A 186 -6.46 20.47 -12.47
N GLN A 187 -5.70 20.62 -13.55
CA GLN A 187 -5.61 19.66 -14.66
C GLN A 187 -4.32 18.81 -14.56
N HIS A 188 -4.44 17.48 -14.69
CA HIS A 188 -3.37 16.50 -14.47
C HIS A 188 -3.09 15.66 -15.72
N GLN A 189 -2.13 16.04 -16.56
CA GLN A 189 -1.86 15.34 -17.83
C GLN A 189 -0.60 14.43 -17.88
N ASP A 190 0.25 14.36 -16.85
CA ASP A 190 1.59 13.79 -17.07
C ASP A 190 2.03 12.58 -16.21
N ILE A 191 1.19 11.96 -15.35
CA ILE A 191 1.65 10.82 -14.54
C ILE A 191 0.89 9.51 -14.79
N LYS A 192 1.62 8.59 -15.39
CA LYS A 192 1.24 7.20 -15.65
C LYS A 192 1.63 6.29 -14.47
N TYR A 193 0.62 5.97 -13.65
CA TYR A 193 0.45 4.76 -12.80
C TYR A 193 1.07 4.77 -11.38
N ILE A 194 0.23 5.17 -10.40
CA ILE A 194 0.29 4.83 -8.96
C ILE A 194 -0.57 3.58 -8.77
N ALA A 195 0.00 2.48 -8.23
CA ALA A 195 -0.74 1.31 -7.75
C ALA A 195 -1.05 1.49 -6.27
N LEU A 196 -2.32 1.69 -5.93
CA LEU A 196 -2.83 2.17 -4.64
C LEU A 196 -3.32 0.98 -3.78
N LEU A 197 -2.51 0.49 -2.86
CA LEU A 197 -2.77 -0.75 -2.11
C LEU A 197 -3.70 -0.55 -0.91
N ILE A 198 -4.99 -0.38 -1.17
CA ILE A 198 -5.97 -0.09 -0.12
C ILE A 198 -6.22 -1.32 0.79
N TYR A 199 -6.18 -1.07 2.11
CA TYR A 199 -6.38 -2.03 3.20
C TYR A 199 -7.87 -2.09 3.62
N ASN A 200 -8.35 -3.16 4.27
CA ASN A 200 -9.70 -3.17 4.88
C ASN A 200 -9.78 -4.22 6.01
N TRP A 201 -10.55 -3.94 7.06
CA TRP A 201 -10.96 -4.85 8.13
C TRP A 201 -12.45 -5.20 8.01
N GLY A 202 -12.82 -6.43 8.37
CA GLY A 202 -14.19 -6.94 8.23
C GLY A 202 -15.29 -6.05 8.83
N LEU A 203 -16.30 -5.79 7.98
CA LEU A 203 -17.70 -5.45 8.25
C LEU A 203 -17.98 -4.35 9.29
N ASP A 204 -17.93 -3.11 8.82
CA ASP A 204 -19.13 -2.27 8.84
C ASP A 204 -19.48 -1.86 7.39
N PHE A 205 -20.60 -2.41 6.93
CA PHE A 205 -21.29 -2.23 5.65
C PHE A 205 -20.98 -0.94 4.88
N ILE A 206 -20.58 -1.03 3.61
CA ILE A 206 -21.09 -0.20 2.49
C ILE A 206 -20.85 1.33 2.56
N TRP A 207 -20.41 1.90 3.68
CA TRP A 207 -20.25 3.34 3.86
C TRP A 207 -19.02 3.90 3.13
N LEU A 208 -18.08 3.07 2.67
CA LEU A 208 -16.90 3.48 1.89
C LEU A 208 -17.08 3.43 0.36
N GLU A 209 -18.10 2.73 -0.16
CA GLU A 209 -18.57 2.97 -1.54
C GLU A 209 -18.88 4.48 -1.74
N ILE A 210 -19.27 5.16 -0.65
CA ILE A 210 -19.86 6.50 -0.63
C ILE A 210 -18.82 7.64 -0.60
N LEU A 211 -17.56 7.41 -0.22
CA LEU A 211 -16.54 8.49 -0.17
C LEU A 211 -15.59 8.52 -1.38
N LEU A 212 -15.17 7.38 -1.90
CA LEU A 212 -14.21 7.33 -3.02
C LEU A 212 -14.88 7.44 -4.39
N ARG A 213 -16.13 6.99 -4.53
CA ARG A 213 -16.96 7.33 -5.70
C ARG A 213 -17.24 8.85 -5.80
N PHE A 214 -17.16 9.57 -4.67
CA PHE A 214 -17.26 11.05 -4.61
C PHE A 214 -16.03 11.78 -5.19
N LEU A 215 -14.84 11.15 -5.21
CA LEU A 215 -13.64 11.65 -5.90
C LEU A 215 -13.62 11.30 -7.40
N THR A 216 -14.31 10.23 -7.82
CA THR A 216 -14.35 9.77 -9.22
C THR A 216 -15.42 10.44 -10.08
N ALA A 217 -16.30 11.30 -9.53
CA ALA A 217 -17.33 11.99 -10.32
C ALA A 217 -16.80 13.02 -11.34
N ASN A 218 -15.48 13.26 -11.40
CA ASN A 218 -14.87 14.16 -12.40
C ASN A 218 -13.66 13.58 -13.18
N TYR A 219 -13.27 12.31 -13.00
CA TYR A 219 -12.03 11.81 -13.61
C TYR A 219 -12.19 10.38 -14.14
N TRP A 220 -12.49 10.26 -15.42
CA TRP A 220 -12.50 8.99 -16.14
C TRP A 220 -11.10 8.37 -16.19
N LEU A 221 -10.85 7.37 -15.34
CA LEU A 221 -9.68 6.49 -15.42
C LEU A 221 -10.19 5.09 -15.75
N GLN A 222 -9.89 4.61 -16.97
CA GLN A 222 -10.12 3.22 -17.33
C GLN A 222 -9.17 2.32 -16.52
N SER A 223 -9.72 1.59 -15.54
CA SER A 223 -9.07 0.45 -14.91
C SER A 223 -9.36 -0.80 -15.73
N SER A 224 -8.34 -1.63 -15.95
CA SER A 224 -8.51 -2.99 -16.44
C SER A 224 -7.53 -3.91 -15.72
N ALA A 225 -7.89 -4.30 -14.50
CA ALA A 225 -7.35 -5.48 -13.82
C ALA A 225 -8.37 -6.62 -13.90
N ASN A 226 -8.07 -7.63 -14.70
CA ASN A 226 -8.80 -8.88 -14.52
C ASN A 226 -8.58 -9.35 -13.08
N LEU A 227 -9.62 -9.89 -12.45
CA LEU A 227 -9.52 -10.59 -11.17
C LEU A 227 -8.31 -11.52 -11.21
N VAL A 228 -7.30 -11.26 -10.38
CA VAL A 228 -6.20 -12.19 -10.18
C VAL A 228 -6.39 -12.82 -8.81
N ILE A 229 -6.94 -14.03 -8.80
CA ILE A 229 -6.85 -14.91 -7.62
C ILE A 229 -5.51 -15.63 -7.78
N ASP A 230 -4.51 -15.27 -6.97
CA ASP A 230 -3.21 -15.94 -6.99
C ASP A 230 -3.05 -16.76 -5.70
N THR A 231 -3.16 -18.08 -5.84
CA THR A 231 -3.06 -19.06 -4.75
C THR A 231 -1.62 -19.54 -4.52
N ALA A 232 -0.65 -19.11 -5.35
CA ALA A 232 0.73 -19.60 -5.32
C ALA A 232 1.55 -19.12 -4.10
N PHE A 233 0.92 -18.50 -3.11
CA PHE A 233 1.59 -17.77 -2.02
C PHE A 233 1.42 -18.38 -0.63
N ALA A 234 0.84 -19.58 -0.52
CA ALA A 234 0.82 -20.33 0.74
C ALA A 234 2.23 -20.66 1.26
N ASP A 235 3.25 -20.59 0.39
CA ASP A 235 4.65 -20.97 0.67
C ASP A 235 5.62 -19.77 0.84
N ILE A 236 5.14 -18.52 1.00
CA ILE A 236 5.96 -17.33 1.39
C ILE A 236 5.78 -16.95 2.85
#